data_AF-A0A356T2Q0-F1
#
_entry.id   AF-A0A356T2Q0-F1
#
_cell.length_a   1.000
_cell.length_b   1.000
_cell.length_c   1.000
_cell.angle_alpha   90.00
_cell.angle_beta   90.00
_cell.angle_gamma   90.00
#
_symmetry.space_group_name_H-M   'P 1'
#
loop_
_entity.id
_entity.type
_entity.pdbx_description
1 polymer ?
#
loop_
_entity_poly.entity_id
_entity_poly.type
_entity_poly.pdbx_seq_one_letter_code
_entity_poly.pdbx_strand_id
1 'polypeptide(L)'
;MRPHLARARLRGVGAASESAFLQERVARFGLWIGAISLAGLVVRMAAHIALGNAFSSFLSLAWGAHLAACAFVLSLHLALRGAPRPRPVVEWLEVGGLWGAALCYQVVGLYLIPEARADYTVLLAMNVMFVGRAAFVPSSPRRTAWVTACIGAPMVALSYASLALRGPDPYTPPEAQWTRTLNASIWWIFITLLCVVITRTIYGLRAQVKEARRLGQYQLEALLAAGGMGEIYRARHALLRRPTAVKLIRPDQVGERTVARFEREAKRTAALTHPNTVTVYDYGRTDDGVFYYAMELLDG
;
A
#
# COMPACT_ATOMS: atom_id res chain seq x y z
N MET A 1 33.41 -21.63 -12.07
CA MET A 1 32.08 -21.28 -12.63
C MET A 1 31.52 -20.09 -11.82
N ARG A 2 31.08 -19.02 -12.49
CA ARG A 2 31.21 -17.61 -12.07
C ARG A 2 30.25 -17.13 -10.93
N PRO A 3 30.75 -16.63 -9.78
CA PRO A 3 29.93 -16.06 -8.69
C PRO A 3 29.15 -14.78 -9.07
N HIS A 4 29.50 -14.14 -10.18
CA HIS A 4 28.78 -12.96 -10.70
C HIS A 4 27.38 -13.28 -11.25
N LEU A 5 27.16 -14.48 -11.80
CA LEU A 5 25.86 -14.88 -12.35
C LEU A 5 24.83 -15.18 -11.24
N ALA A 6 25.27 -15.73 -10.10
CA ALA A 6 24.40 -15.97 -8.94
C ALA A 6 23.93 -14.66 -8.28
N ARG A 7 24.80 -13.63 -8.21
CA ARG A 7 24.45 -12.30 -7.67
C ARG A 7 23.42 -11.56 -8.55
N ALA A 8 23.53 -11.67 -9.88
CA ALA A 8 22.56 -11.10 -10.81
C ALA A 8 21.19 -11.79 -10.70
N ARG A 9 21.17 -13.12 -10.63
CA ARG A 9 19.94 -13.92 -10.49
C ARG A 9 19.19 -13.59 -9.19
N LEU A 10 19.89 -13.41 -8.06
CA LEU A 10 19.29 -13.08 -6.77
C LEU A 10 18.78 -11.63 -6.69
N ARG A 11 19.44 -10.66 -7.34
CA ARG A 11 18.91 -9.28 -7.45
C ARG A 11 17.65 -9.24 -8.32
N GLY A 12 17.62 -10.01 -9.41
CA GLY A 12 16.44 -10.14 -10.27
C GLY A 12 15.21 -10.72 -9.54
N VAL A 13 15.41 -11.73 -8.70
CA VAL A 13 14.31 -12.34 -7.91
C VAL A 13 13.72 -11.35 -6.89
N GLY A 14 14.55 -10.58 -6.18
CA GLY A 14 14.06 -9.58 -5.22
C GLY A 14 13.27 -8.46 -5.91
N ALA A 15 13.81 -7.90 -6.99
CA ALA A 15 13.13 -6.84 -7.76
C ALA A 15 11.82 -7.33 -8.41
N ALA A 16 11.78 -8.57 -8.88
CA ALA A 16 10.57 -9.19 -9.39
C ALA A 16 9.51 -9.37 -8.28
N SER A 17 9.91 -9.79 -7.08
CA SER A 17 8.99 -9.92 -5.94
C SER A 17 8.42 -8.58 -5.47
N GLU A 18 9.23 -7.51 -5.46
CA GLU A 18 8.77 -6.17 -5.08
C GLU A 18 7.79 -5.60 -6.11
N SER A 19 8.07 -5.83 -7.40
CA SER A 19 7.20 -5.38 -8.50
C SER A 19 5.87 -6.13 -8.48
N ALA A 20 5.90 -7.46 -8.28
CA ALA A 20 4.70 -8.28 -8.15
C ALA A 20 3.85 -7.85 -6.94
N PHE A 21 4.48 -7.58 -5.80
CA PHE A 21 3.78 -7.08 -4.62
C PHE A 21 3.13 -5.71 -4.88
N LEU A 22 3.86 -4.74 -5.45
CA LEU A 22 3.28 -3.44 -5.78
C LEU A 22 2.11 -3.58 -6.75
N GLN A 23 2.27 -4.40 -7.80
CA GLN A 23 1.23 -4.68 -8.78
C GLN A 23 -0.04 -5.20 -8.12
N GLU A 24 0.07 -6.19 -7.24
CA GLU A 24 -1.07 -6.77 -6.53
C GLU A 24 -1.80 -5.71 -5.67
N ARG A 25 -1.03 -4.82 -5.02
CA ARG A 25 -1.59 -3.74 -4.19
C ARG A 25 -2.31 -2.68 -5.02
N VAL A 26 -1.76 -2.28 -6.17
CA VAL A 26 -2.42 -1.34 -7.10
C VAL A 26 -3.65 -1.99 -7.73
N ALA A 27 -3.60 -3.29 -8.07
CA ALA A 27 -4.76 -4.00 -8.59
C ALA A 27 -5.90 -4.06 -7.56
N ARG A 28 -5.60 -4.38 -6.29
CA ARG A 28 -6.61 -4.38 -5.20
C ARG A 28 -7.17 -2.98 -4.93
N PHE A 29 -6.32 -1.97 -4.94
CA PHE A 29 -6.75 -0.57 -4.88
C PHE A 29 -7.76 -0.25 -5.99
N GLY A 30 -7.43 -0.58 -7.24
CA GLY A 30 -8.31 -0.36 -8.40
C GLY A 30 -9.67 -1.05 -8.27
N LEU A 31 -9.69 -2.28 -7.74
CA LEU A 31 -10.94 -3.01 -7.49
C LEU A 31 -11.79 -2.31 -6.44
N TRP A 32 -11.25 -2.06 -5.24
CA TRP A 32 -12.03 -1.55 -4.12
C TRP A 32 -12.47 -0.11 -4.33
N ILE A 33 -11.57 0.77 -4.78
CA ILE A 33 -11.92 2.16 -5.02
C ILE A 33 -12.82 2.30 -6.25
N GLY A 34 -12.60 1.49 -7.28
CA GLY A 34 -13.49 1.41 -8.43
C GLY A 34 -14.90 0.94 -8.05
N ALA A 35 -15.02 -0.06 -7.17
CA ALA A 35 -16.30 -0.54 -6.66
C ALA A 35 -17.02 0.51 -5.80
N ILE A 36 -16.30 1.22 -4.93
CA ILE A 36 -16.87 2.31 -4.12
C ILE A 36 -17.35 3.46 -5.02
N SER A 37 -16.55 3.83 -6.02
CA SER A 37 -16.91 4.83 -7.03
C SER A 37 -18.17 4.43 -7.80
N LEU A 38 -18.25 3.18 -8.27
CA LEU A 38 -19.41 2.64 -8.96
C LEU A 38 -20.66 2.60 -8.05
N ALA A 39 -20.51 2.23 -6.78
CA ALA A 39 -21.60 2.28 -5.81
C ALA A 39 -22.11 3.73 -5.63
N GLY A 40 -21.19 4.71 -5.56
CA GLY A 40 -21.54 6.13 -5.54
C GLY A 40 -22.31 6.57 -6.79
N LEU A 41 -21.94 6.08 -7.97
CA LEU A 41 -22.68 6.31 -9.21
C LEU A 41 -24.10 5.74 -9.15
N VAL A 42 -24.27 4.51 -8.65
CA VAL A 42 -25.58 3.86 -8.48
C VAL A 42 -26.45 4.63 -7.49
N VAL A 43 -25.90 5.03 -6.34
CA VAL A 43 -26.64 5.84 -5.35
C VAL A 43 -27.07 7.16 -5.95
N ARG A 44 -26.18 7.83 -6.68
CA ARG A 44 -26.51 9.08 -7.38
C ARG A 44 -27.62 8.87 -8.40
N MET A 45 -27.58 7.78 -9.18
CA MET A 45 -28.62 7.41 -10.15
C MET A 45 -29.97 7.19 -9.47
N ALA A 46 -29.99 6.44 -8.37
CA ALA A 46 -31.21 6.18 -7.61
C ALA A 46 -31.79 7.49 -7.03
N ALA A 47 -30.96 8.34 -6.44
CA ALA A 47 -31.39 9.65 -5.93
C ALA A 47 -31.96 10.54 -7.05
N HIS A 48 -31.32 10.52 -8.23
CA HIS A 48 -31.76 11.29 -9.39
C HIS A 48 -33.15 10.86 -9.89
N ILE A 49 -33.42 9.55 -9.93
CA ILE A 49 -34.73 8.99 -10.27
C ILE A 49 -35.76 9.34 -9.20
N ALA A 50 -35.41 9.18 -7.92
CA ALA A 50 -36.30 9.44 -6.79
C ALA A 50 -36.76 10.90 -6.71
N LEU A 51 -35.93 11.84 -7.15
CA LEU A 51 -36.25 13.27 -7.24
C LEU A 51 -37.12 13.62 -8.46
N GLY A 52 -37.50 12.66 -9.30
CA GLY A 52 -38.38 12.88 -10.45
C GLY A 52 -37.71 13.60 -11.63
N ASN A 53 -36.37 13.61 -11.69
CA ASN A 53 -35.65 14.27 -12.77
C ASN A 53 -35.86 13.54 -14.12
N ALA A 54 -35.92 14.31 -15.20
CA ALA A 54 -36.17 13.78 -16.54
C ALA A 54 -35.09 12.79 -16.99
N PHE A 55 -35.47 11.68 -17.64
CA PHE A 55 -34.53 10.65 -18.12
C PHE A 55 -33.48 11.20 -19.09
N SER A 56 -33.82 12.21 -19.90
CA SER A 56 -32.89 12.88 -20.83
C SER A 56 -31.66 13.47 -20.15
N SER A 57 -31.74 13.81 -18.87
CA SER A 57 -30.59 14.32 -18.09
C SER A 57 -29.50 13.25 -17.83
N PHE A 58 -29.82 11.96 -17.97
CA PHE A 58 -28.81 10.88 -17.98
C PHE A 58 -27.86 10.96 -19.16
N LEU A 59 -28.26 11.65 -20.26
CA LEU A 59 -27.41 11.86 -21.43
C LEU A 59 -26.40 13.01 -21.23
N SER A 60 -26.43 13.69 -20.09
CA SER A 60 -25.44 14.73 -19.79
C SER A 60 -24.04 14.15 -19.65
N LEU A 61 -23.04 14.95 -20.03
CA LEU A 61 -21.62 14.58 -19.95
C LEU A 61 -21.21 14.18 -18.52
N ALA A 62 -21.92 14.66 -17.50
CA ALA A 62 -21.66 14.35 -16.09
C ALA A 62 -21.84 12.86 -15.74
N TRP A 63 -22.81 12.17 -16.33
CA TRP A 63 -23.00 10.74 -16.09
C TRP A 63 -21.94 9.91 -16.80
N GLY A 64 -21.67 10.25 -18.07
CA GLY A 64 -20.59 9.64 -18.84
C GLY A 64 -19.22 9.83 -18.17
N ALA A 65 -18.95 11.02 -17.64
CA ALA A 65 -17.73 11.32 -16.92
C ALA A 65 -17.59 10.50 -15.62
N HIS A 66 -18.64 10.37 -14.81
CA HIS A 66 -18.55 9.55 -13.59
C HIS A 66 -18.36 8.06 -13.93
N LEU A 67 -19.05 7.55 -14.96
CA LEU A 67 -18.83 6.19 -15.46
C LEU A 67 -17.39 5.99 -15.97
N ALA A 68 -16.85 6.96 -16.70
CA ALA A 68 -15.46 6.94 -17.15
C ALA A 68 -14.48 6.97 -15.98
N ALA A 69 -14.74 7.75 -14.92
CA ALA A 69 -13.93 7.75 -13.70
C ALA A 69 -13.90 6.35 -13.06
N CYS A 70 -15.06 5.68 -12.96
CA CYS A 70 -15.14 4.30 -12.48
C CYS A 70 -14.28 3.38 -13.36
N ALA A 71 -14.39 3.51 -14.68
CA ALA A 71 -13.65 2.70 -15.65
C ALA A 71 -12.13 2.90 -15.53
N PHE A 72 -11.65 4.14 -15.36
CA PHE A 72 -10.23 4.42 -15.14
C PHE A 72 -9.69 3.66 -13.92
N VAL A 73 -10.39 3.72 -12.78
CA VAL A 73 -9.93 3.06 -11.55
C VAL A 73 -10.06 1.53 -11.64
N LEU A 74 -11.18 1.02 -12.17
CA LEU A 74 -11.40 -0.42 -12.34
C LEU A 74 -10.45 -1.04 -13.38
N SER A 75 -10.06 -0.28 -14.41
CA SER A 75 -9.11 -0.75 -15.42
C SER A 75 -7.73 -1.04 -14.82
N LEU A 76 -7.33 -0.37 -13.74
CA LEU A 76 -6.10 -0.72 -13.00
C LEU A 76 -6.15 -2.15 -12.51
N HIS A 77 -7.31 -2.60 -12.02
CA HIS A 77 -7.48 -3.97 -11.58
C HIS A 77 -7.34 -4.96 -12.74
N LEU A 78 -8.04 -4.69 -13.84
CA LEU A 78 -8.01 -5.55 -15.03
C LEU A 78 -6.63 -5.60 -15.67
N ALA A 79 -5.97 -4.45 -15.82
CA ALA A 79 -4.66 -4.34 -16.44
C ALA A 79 -3.53 -4.99 -15.63
N LEU A 80 -3.73 -5.15 -14.31
CA LEU A 80 -2.72 -5.68 -13.39
C LEU A 80 -3.06 -7.08 -12.84
N ARG A 81 -4.17 -7.69 -13.29
CA ARG A 81 -4.51 -9.11 -13.09
C ARG A 81 -3.72 -9.95 -14.10
N GLY A 82 -2.53 -10.40 -13.74
CA GLY A 82 -1.75 -11.26 -14.64
C GLY A 82 -0.28 -11.35 -14.26
N ALA A 83 0.54 -11.69 -15.24
CA ALA A 83 1.99 -11.82 -15.05
C ALA A 83 2.58 -10.53 -14.43
N PRO A 84 3.61 -10.66 -13.55
CA PRO A 84 4.29 -9.51 -12.97
C PRO A 84 4.86 -8.58 -14.05
N ARG A 85 4.49 -7.31 -13.98
CA ARG A 85 4.96 -6.24 -14.84
C ARG A 85 6.14 -5.51 -14.17
N PRO A 86 7.02 -4.88 -14.96
CA PRO A 86 8.07 -4.03 -14.41
C PRO A 86 7.48 -2.91 -13.56
N ARG A 87 8.11 -2.63 -12.41
CA ARG A 87 7.68 -1.57 -11.49
C ARG A 87 7.36 -0.22 -12.15
N PRO A 88 8.19 0.34 -13.07
CA PRO A 88 7.87 1.61 -13.70
C PRO A 88 6.54 1.59 -14.46
N VAL A 89 6.20 0.47 -15.09
CA VAL A 89 4.92 0.29 -15.81
C VAL A 89 3.75 0.31 -14.83
N VAL A 90 3.88 -0.36 -13.69
CA VAL A 90 2.85 -0.36 -12.64
C VAL A 90 2.64 1.05 -12.09
N GLU A 91 3.73 1.78 -11.81
CA GLU A 91 3.65 3.15 -11.28
C GLU A 91 3.05 4.13 -12.30
N TRP A 92 3.37 3.99 -13.60
CA TRP A 92 2.76 4.78 -14.67
C TRP A 92 1.27 4.51 -14.83
N LEU A 93 0.87 3.23 -14.81
CA LEU A 93 -0.55 2.86 -14.87
C LEU A 93 -1.30 3.41 -13.65
N GLU A 94 -0.75 3.24 -12.44
CA GLU A 94 -1.30 3.81 -11.21
C GLU A 94 -1.54 5.31 -11.35
N VAL A 95 -0.50 6.10 -11.62
CA VAL A 95 -0.59 7.56 -11.69
C VAL A 95 -1.51 8.00 -12.84
N GLY A 96 -1.38 7.38 -14.01
CA GLY A 96 -2.21 7.68 -15.18
C GLY A 96 -3.70 7.39 -14.94
N GLY A 97 -4.04 6.26 -14.33
CA GLY A 97 -5.42 5.91 -13.99
C GLY A 97 -6.03 6.87 -12.96
N LEU A 98 -5.25 7.26 -11.94
CA LEU A 98 -5.68 8.25 -10.94
C LEU A 98 -5.93 9.62 -11.57
N TRP A 99 -5.06 10.05 -12.49
CA TRP A 99 -5.23 11.30 -13.24
C TRP A 99 -6.46 11.28 -14.14
N GLY A 100 -6.65 10.20 -14.90
CA GLY A 100 -7.82 10.03 -15.76
C GLY A 100 -9.13 10.08 -14.95
N ALA A 101 -9.16 9.40 -13.81
CA ALA A 101 -10.30 9.44 -12.90
C ALA A 101 -10.53 10.83 -12.31
N ALA A 102 -9.47 11.53 -11.86
CA ALA A 102 -9.57 12.88 -11.31
C ALA A 102 -10.09 13.88 -12.34
N LEU A 103 -9.61 13.82 -13.59
CA LEU A 103 -10.10 14.68 -14.67
C LEU A 103 -11.58 14.41 -14.95
N CYS A 104 -12.00 13.15 -14.96
CA CYS A 104 -13.40 12.79 -15.12
C CYS A 104 -14.26 13.35 -13.98
N TYR A 105 -13.80 13.27 -12.73
CA TYR A 105 -14.50 13.88 -11.60
C TYR A 105 -14.59 15.39 -11.69
N GLN A 106 -13.58 16.07 -12.24
CA GLN A 106 -13.66 17.50 -12.52
C GLN A 106 -14.76 17.83 -13.52
N VAL A 107 -14.90 17.01 -14.59
CA VAL A 107 -16.02 17.16 -15.53
C VAL A 107 -17.35 16.98 -14.81
N VAL A 108 -17.51 16.00 -13.91
CA VAL A 108 -18.73 15.86 -13.10
C VAL A 108 -19.04 17.14 -12.33
N GLY A 109 -18.03 17.75 -11.70
CA GLY A 109 -18.16 18.99 -10.95
C GLY A 109 -18.71 20.17 -11.76
N LEU A 110 -18.38 20.26 -13.05
CA LEU A 110 -18.85 21.36 -13.92
C LEU A 110 -20.37 21.38 -14.14
N TYR A 111 -21.04 20.24 -13.92
CA TYR A 111 -22.48 20.04 -14.12
C TYR A 111 -23.26 19.88 -12.81
N LEU A 112 -22.59 19.96 -11.66
CA LEU A 112 -23.29 20.03 -10.38
C LEU A 112 -23.87 21.44 -10.21
N ILE A 113 -25.07 21.52 -9.64
CA ILE A 113 -25.72 22.81 -9.34
C ILE A 113 -24.80 23.64 -8.41
N PRO A 114 -24.58 24.94 -8.68
CA PRO A 114 -23.67 25.78 -7.89
C PRO A 114 -23.94 25.76 -6.38
N GLU A 115 -25.21 25.62 -5.99
CA GLU A 115 -25.68 25.55 -4.61
C GLU A 115 -25.22 24.28 -3.89
N ALA A 116 -24.95 23.20 -4.64
CA ALA A 116 -24.51 21.91 -4.10
C ALA A 116 -23.01 21.85 -3.80
N ARG A 117 -22.28 22.98 -3.88
CA ARG A 117 -20.83 23.06 -3.61
C ARG A 117 -20.05 21.99 -4.39
N ALA A 118 -20.09 22.14 -5.72
CA ALA A 118 -19.49 21.20 -6.67
C ALA A 118 -18.02 20.86 -6.36
N ASP A 119 -17.26 21.87 -5.92
CA ASP A 119 -15.88 21.77 -5.46
C ASP A 119 -15.70 20.78 -4.30
N TYR A 120 -16.59 20.77 -3.31
CA TYR A 120 -16.52 19.82 -2.18
C TYR A 120 -16.93 18.42 -2.59
N THR A 121 -17.90 18.29 -3.50
CA THR A 121 -18.34 16.98 -3.97
C THR A 121 -17.23 16.28 -4.75
N VAL A 122 -16.53 17.02 -5.63
CA VAL A 122 -15.37 16.48 -6.36
C VAL A 122 -14.21 16.20 -5.41
N LEU A 123 -13.92 17.12 -4.49
CA LEU A 123 -12.89 16.92 -3.46
C LEU A 123 -13.18 15.67 -2.61
N LEU A 124 -14.44 15.44 -2.22
CA LEU A 124 -14.85 14.26 -1.46
C LEU A 124 -14.61 12.97 -2.26
N ALA A 125 -14.98 12.95 -3.53
CA ALA A 125 -14.73 11.79 -4.41
C ALA A 125 -13.22 11.51 -4.54
N MET A 126 -12.40 12.56 -4.67
CA MET A 126 -10.94 12.45 -4.74
C MET A 126 -10.31 12.04 -3.40
N ASN A 127 -10.88 12.44 -2.28
CA ASN A 127 -10.40 12.05 -0.94
C ASN A 127 -10.47 10.53 -0.74
N VAL A 128 -11.57 9.90 -1.17
CA VAL A 128 -11.71 8.44 -1.15
C VAL A 128 -10.57 7.78 -1.93
N MET A 129 -10.22 8.34 -3.08
CA MET A 129 -9.12 7.85 -3.91
C MET A 129 -7.75 8.04 -3.24
N PHE A 130 -7.48 9.21 -2.65
CA PHE A 130 -6.20 9.49 -1.97
C PHE A 130 -6.00 8.65 -0.71
N VAL A 131 -7.02 8.57 0.15
CA VAL A 131 -6.99 7.75 1.37
C VAL A 131 -6.89 6.27 1.01
N GLY A 132 -7.70 5.83 0.04
CA GLY A 132 -7.63 4.48 -0.51
C GLY A 132 -6.21 4.16 -0.99
N ARG A 133 -5.59 5.06 -1.75
CA ARG A 133 -4.22 4.87 -2.23
C ARG A 133 -3.24 4.76 -1.07
N ALA A 134 -3.31 5.66 -0.07
CA ALA A 134 -2.43 5.63 1.09
C ALA A 134 -2.55 4.33 1.91
N ALA A 135 -3.75 3.75 1.98
CA ALA A 135 -4.00 2.49 2.69
C ALA A 135 -3.60 1.25 1.88
N PHE A 136 -3.93 1.22 0.59
CA PHE A 136 -3.71 0.05 -0.25
C PHE A 136 -2.33 0.04 -0.90
N VAL A 137 -1.90 1.15 -1.50
CA VAL A 137 -0.70 1.21 -2.33
C VAL A 137 0.51 1.65 -1.50
N PRO A 138 1.50 0.77 -1.30
CA PRO A 138 2.70 1.14 -0.59
C PRO A 138 3.52 2.16 -1.40
N SER A 139 3.65 3.39 -0.91
CA SER A 139 4.66 4.36 -1.35
C SER A 139 5.38 5.08 -0.20
N SER A 140 6.56 5.66 -0.45
CA SER A 140 7.20 6.52 0.56
C SER A 140 6.33 7.75 0.87
N PRO A 141 6.43 8.36 2.07
CA PRO A 141 5.67 9.57 2.40
C PRO A 141 5.88 10.72 1.40
N ARG A 142 7.12 10.88 0.89
CA ARG A 142 7.46 11.85 -0.15
C ARG A 142 6.73 11.56 -1.47
N ARG A 143 6.68 10.30 -1.91
CA ARG A 143 5.95 9.91 -3.13
C ARG A 143 4.45 10.09 -2.95
N THR A 144 3.89 9.77 -1.77
CA THR A 144 2.48 10.05 -1.48
C THR A 144 2.16 11.53 -1.61
N ALA A 145 2.94 12.40 -0.96
CA ALA A 145 2.75 13.85 -1.05
C ALA A 145 2.85 14.37 -2.49
N TRP A 146 3.81 13.87 -3.27
CA TRP A 146 3.99 14.28 -4.66
C TRP A 146 2.80 13.85 -5.53
N VAL A 147 2.34 12.60 -5.42
CA VAL A 147 1.21 12.10 -6.21
C VAL A 147 -0.08 12.85 -5.86
N THR A 148 -0.38 13.07 -4.59
CA THR A 148 -1.57 13.84 -4.19
C THR A 148 -1.48 15.30 -4.60
N ALA A 149 -0.27 15.88 -4.65
CA ALA A 149 -0.04 17.23 -5.15
C ALA A 149 -0.23 17.36 -6.66
N CYS A 150 0.33 16.44 -7.43
CA CYS A 150 0.14 16.45 -8.87
C CYS A 150 -1.33 16.33 -9.25
N ILE A 151 -2.11 15.51 -8.54
CA ILE A 151 -3.53 15.33 -8.86
C ILE A 151 -4.39 16.45 -8.27
N GLY A 152 -4.12 16.90 -7.04
CA GLY A 152 -4.96 17.87 -6.33
C GLY A 152 -4.71 19.34 -6.69
N ALA A 153 -3.47 19.75 -6.99
CA ALA A 153 -3.17 21.15 -7.32
C ALA A 153 -3.89 21.65 -8.60
N PRO A 154 -3.94 20.89 -9.71
CA PRO A 154 -4.73 21.28 -10.88
C PRO A 154 -6.22 21.37 -10.58
N MET A 155 -6.73 20.51 -9.69
CA MET A 155 -8.13 20.54 -9.28
C MET A 155 -8.47 21.86 -8.59
N VAL A 156 -7.65 22.23 -7.60
CA VAL A 156 -7.76 23.51 -6.89
C VAL A 156 -7.62 24.68 -7.88
N ALA A 157 -6.59 24.66 -8.73
CA ALA A 157 -6.36 25.72 -9.72
C ALA A 157 -7.56 25.90 -10.67
N LEU A 158 -8.16 24.80 -11.14
CA LEU A 158 -9.35 24.86 -12.00
C LEU A 158 -10.57 25.39 -11.23
N SER A 159 -10.69 25.07 -9.94
CA SER A 159 -11.73 25.66 -9.09
C SER A 159 -11.59 27.18 -8.99
N TYR A 160 -10.37 27.69 -8.77
CA TYR A 160 -10.10 29.14 -8.79
C TYR A 160 -10.38 29.76 -10.16
N ALA A 161 -9.92 29.13 -11.24
CA ALA A 161 -10.13 29.62 -12.60
C ALA A 161 -11.63 29.67 -12.95
N SER A 162 -12.41 28.67 -12.53
CA SER A 162 -13.85 28.63 -12.77
C SER A 162 -14.59 29.80 -12.12
N LEU A 163 -14.19 30.20 -10.90
CA LEU A 163 -14.74 31.37 -10.21
C LEU A 163 -14.37 32.67 -10.94
N ALA A 164 -13.12 32.81 -11.36
CA ALA A 164 -12.66 33.99 -12.10
C ALA A 164 -13.38 34.17 -13.45
N LEU A 165 -13.72 33.06 -14.13
CA LEU A 165 -14.36 33.08 -15.44
C LEU A 165 -15.88 33.21 -15.38
N ARG A 166 -16.55 32.53 -14.43
CA ARG A 166 -18.02 32.56 -14.30
C ARG A 166 -18.53 33.81 -13.58
N GLY A 167 -17.63 34.55 -12.92
CA GLY A 167 -17.99 35.68 -12.11
C GLY A 167 -18.60 35.27 -10.76
N PRO A 168 -18.95 36.26 -9.93
CA PRO A 168 -19.50 36.01 -8.60
C PRO A 168 -20.81 35.23 -8.65
N ASP A 169 -20.87 34.11 -7.93
CA ASP A 169 -22.09 33.32 -7.75
C ASP A 169 -23.16 34.16 -7.03
N PRO A 170 -24.38 34.33 -7.58
CA PRO A 170 -25.44 35.14 -6.97
C PRO A 170 -25.84 34.69 -5.56
N TYR A 171 -25.55 33.44 -5.18
CA TYR A 171 -25.83 32.90 -3.85
C TYR A 171 -24.69 33.11 -2.85
N THR A 172 -23.60 33.77 -3.26
CA THR A 172 -22.42 34.00 -2.41
C THR A 172 -22.06 35.47 -2.36
N PRO A 173 -22.00 36.07 -1.15
CA PRO A 173 -21.45 37.40 -1.00
C PRO A 173 -20.05 37.47 -1.64
N PRO A 174 -19.72 38.52 -2.42
CA PRO A 174 -18.43 38.66 -3.11
C PRO A 174 -17.23 38.44 -2.19
N GLU A 175 -17.31 38.92 -0.95
CA GLU A 175 -16.30 38.76 0.09
C GLU A 175 -16.08 37.30 0.54
N ALA A 176 -17.09 36.45 0.42
CA ALA A 176 -17.05 35.04 0.86
C ALA A 176 -16.59 34.08 -0.26
N GLN A 177 -16.42 34.55 -1.49
CA GLN A 177 -16.05 33.71 -2.63
C GLN A 177 -14.61 33.22 -2.57
N TRP A 178 -13.68 34.07 -2.11
CA TRP A 178 -12.31 33.68 -1.83
C TRP A 178 -12.22 32.64 -0.72
N THR A 179 -13.08 32.75 0.31
CA THR A 179 -13.16 31.77 1.40
C THR A 179 -13.57 30.39 0.89
N ARG A 180 -14.43 30.29 -0.14
CA ARG A 180 -14.85 29.01 -0.74
C ARG A 180 -13.66 28.26 -1.33
N THR A 181 -12.91 28.91 -2.22
CA THR A 181 -11.76 28.31 -2.91
C THR A 181 -10.57 28.07 -1.99
N LEU A 182 -10.35 28.96 -1.01
CA LEU A 182 -9.36 28.75 0.05
C LEU A 182 -9.70 27.51 0.89
N ASN A 183 -10.96 27.29 1.22
CA ASN A 183 -11.34 26.14 2.04
C ASN A 183 -11.13 24.80 1.29
N ALA A 184 -11.40 24.73 -0.01
CA ALA A 184 -11.07 23.55 -0.82
C ALA A 184 -9.55 23.25 -0.80
N SER A 185 -8.72 24.30 -0.85
CA SER A 185 -7.26 24.19 -0.73
C SER A 185 -6.85 23.67 0.65
N ILE A 186 -7.44 24.20 1.72
CA ILE A 186 -7.18 23.78 3.11
C ILE A 186 -7.53 22.30 3.29
N TRP A 187 -8.72 21.88 2.84
CA TRP A 187 -9.13 20.47 2.94
C TRP A 187 -8.25 19.54 2.12
N TRP A 188 -7.81 19.97 0.94
CA TRP A 188 -6.85 19.20 0.13
C TRP A 188 -5.45 19.09 0.79
N ILE A 189 -4.97 20.15 1.43
CA ILE A 189 -3.72 20.10 2.20
C ILE A 189 -3.88 19.16 3.39
N PHE A 190 -5.00 19.28 4.13
CA PHE A 190 -5.28 18.44 5.29
C PHE A 190 -5.35 16.96 4.92
N ILE A 191 -6.05 16.60 3.84
CA ILE A 191 -6.12 15.20 3.40
C ILE A 191 -4.77 14.69 2.91
N THR A 192 -3.96 15.55 2.27
CA THR A 192 -2.59 15.19 1.85
C THR A 192 -1.72 14.89 3.07
N LEU A 193 -1.77 15.73 4.11
CA LEU A 193 -1.06 15.51 5.37
C LEU A 193 -1.54 14.22 6.05
N LEU A 194 -2.85 13.97 6.10
CA LEU A 194 -3.40 12.73 6.64
C LEU A 194 -2.91 11.50 5.85
N CYS A 195 -2.91 11.55 4.52
CA CYS A 195 -2.39 10.47 3.67
C CYS A 195 -0.89 10.22 3.90
N VAL A 196 -0.11 11.29 4.11
CA VAL A 196 1.31 11.21 4.49
C VAL A 196 1.48 10.53 5.85
N VAL A 197 0.65 10.88 6.84
CA VAL A 197 0.66 10.25 8.17
C VAL A 197 0.27 8.77 8.09
N ILE A 198 -0.85 8.44 7.42
CA ILE A 198 -1.29 7.05 7.19
C ILE A 198 -0.16 6.24 6.55
N THR A 199 0.42 6.79 5.48
CA THR A 199 1.56 6.17 4.79
C THR A 199 2.71 5.95 5.77
N ARG A 200 3.12 6.98 6.52
CA ARG A 200 4.24 6.91 7.47
C ARG A 200 3.99 5.88 8.56
N THR A 201 2.78 5.78 9.09
CA THR A 201 2.40 4.80 10.12
C THR A 201 2.45 3.38 9.55
N ILE A 202 1.80 3.12 8.41
CA ILE A 202 1.81 1.80 7.76
C ILE A 202 3.25 1.38 7.42
N TYR A 203 4.06 2.30 6.91
CA TYR A 203 5.47 2.04 6.60
C TYR A 203 6.34 1.84 7.84
N GLY A 204 6.14 2.64 8.88
CA GLY A 204 6.83 2.52 10.15
C GLY A 204 6.56 1.15 10.78
N LEU A 205 5.29 0.73 10.81
CA LEU A 205 4.91 -0.60 11.28
C LEU A 205 5.55 -1.72 10.45
N ARG A 206 5.59 -1.60 9.12
CA ARG A 206 6.25 -2.60 8.27
C ARG A 206 7.77 -2.67 8.49
N ALA A 207 8.41 -1.52 8.71
CA ALA A 207 9.83 -1.48 9.04
C ALA A 207 10.09 -2.17 10.39
N GLN A 208 9.28 -1.86 11.40
CA GLN A 208 9.34 -2.53 12.71
C GLN A 208 9.08 -4.03 12.61
N VAL A 209 8.11 -4.50 11.80
CA VAL A 209 7.89 -5.94 11.58
C VAL A 209 9.08 -6.59 10.89
N LYS A 210 9.71 -5.92 9.92
CA LYS A 210 10.91 -6.44 9.24
C LYS A 210 12.10 -6.54 10.20
N GLU A 211 12.22 -5.57 11.11
CA GLU A 211 13.24 -5.52 12.15
C GLU A 211 12.98 -6.57 13.24
N ALA A 212 11.74 -6.73 13.69
CA ALA A 212 11.33 -7.79 14.62
C ALA A 212 11.52 -9.20 14.04
N ARG A 213 11.50 -9.35 12.70
CA ARG A 213 11.84 -10.59 12.00
C ARG A 213 13.35 -10.79 11.81
N ARG A 214 14.19 -9.86 12.26
CA ARG A 214 15.65 -10.00 12.23
C ARG A 214 16.14 -10.49 13.58
N LEU A 215 16.68 -11.70 13.61
CA LEU A 215 17.29 -12.31 14.78
C LEU A 215 18.81 -12.29 14.60
N GLY A 216 19.47 -11.25 15.13
CA GLY A 216 20.91 -11.04 14.92
C GLY A 216 21.28 -10.96 13.43
N GLN A 217 22.08 -11.93 12.96
CA GLN A 217 22.49 -12.05 11.56
C GLN A 217 21.48 -12.79 10.67
N TYR A 218 20.37 -13.27 11.22
CA TYR A 218 19.39 -14.07 10.50
C TYR A 218 18.11 -13.28 10.26
N GLN A 219 17.55 -13.39 9.06
CA GLN A 219 16.23 -12.88 8.73
C GLN A 219 15.23 -14.04 8.72
N LEU A 220 14.29 -14.05 9.66
CA LEU A 220 13.24 -15.04 9.78
C LEU A 220 12.21 -14.85 8.65
N GLU A 221 12.01 -15.88 7.84
CA GLU A 221 11.14 -15.87 6.66
C GLU A 221 9.76 -16.46 7.00
N ALA A 222 9.71 -17.68 7.52
CA ALA A 222 8.48 -18.41 7.82
C ALA A 222 8.64 -19.37 9.00
N LEU A 223 7.57 -19.61 9.77
CA LEU A 223 7.55 -20.66 10.80
C LEU A 223 7.49 -22.03 10.12
N LEU A 224 8.39 -22.94 10.48
CA LEU A 224 8.44 -24.32 10.00
C LEU A 224 7.78 -25.29 10.97
N ALA A 225 8.05 -25.11 12.27
CA ALA A 225 7.50 -25.96 13.32
C ALA A 225 7.40 -25.21 14.64
N ALA A 226 6.45 -25.59 15.47
CA ALA A 226 6.34 -25.13 16.86
C ALA A 226 6.17 -26.34 17.77
N GLY A 227 6.86 -26.34 18.90
CA GLY A 227 6.77 -27.39 19.91
C GLY A 227 6.88 -26.83 21.33
N GLY A 228 6.82 -27.71 22.33
CA GLY A 228 6.74 -27.28 23.74
C GLY A 228 7.93 -26.43 24.23
N MET A 229 9.12 -26.57 23.64
CA MET A 229 10.32 -25.81 24.02
C MET A 229 10.51 -24.52 23.21
N GLY A 230 9.99 -24.46 21.99
CA GLY A 230 10.41 -23.43 21.06
C GLY A 230 9.82 -23.57 19.67
N GLU A 231 10.20 -22.63 18.82
CA GLU A 231 9.76 -22.50 17.44
C GLU A 231 10.97 -22.62 16.50
N ILE A 232 10.76 -23.23 15.34
CA ILE A 232 11.76 -23.37 14.28
C ILE A 232 11.26 -22.56 13.09
N TYR A 233 12.07 -21.62 12.64
CA TYR A 233 11.79 -20.79 11.48
C TYR A 233 12.73 -21.12 10.33
N ARG A 234 12.19 -21.09 9.12
CA ARG A 234 12.98 -20.88 7.90
C ARG A 234 13.52 -19.46 7.98
N ALA A 235 14.81 -19.32 7.79
CA ALA A 235 15.49 -18.06 7.85
C ALA A 235 16.56 -17.97 6.77
N ARG A 236 17.16 -16.80 6.64
CA ARG A 236 18.29 -16.56 5.77
C ARG A 236 19.35 -15.77 6.50
N HIS A 237 20.60 -16.23 6.45
CA HIS A 237 21.71 -15.44 6.95
C HIS A 237 21.85 -14.16 6.11
N ALA A 238 21.79 -12.98 6.71
CA ALA A 238 21.65 -11.70 6.03
C ALA A 238 22.82 -11.37 5.09
N LEU A 239 24.05 -11.58 5.54
CA LEU A 239 25.27 -11.31 4.77
C LEU A 239 25.58 -12.41 3.73
N LEU A 240 25.57 -13.68 4.16
CA LEU A 240 25.92 -14.82 3.31
C LEU A 240 24.77 -15.25 2.37
N ARG A 241 23.54 -14.76 2.61
CA ARG A 241 22.31 -15.13 1.89
C ARG A 241 22.02 -16.64 1.83
N ARG A 242 22.56 -17.39 2.79
CA ARG A 242 22.39 -18.84 2.93
C ARG A 242 21.03 -19.14 3.59
N PRO A 243 20.20 -20.05 3.04
CA PRO A 243 19.02 -20.56 3.74
C PRO A 243 19.44 -21.34 5.00
N THR A 244 18.73 -21.12 6.10
CA THR A 244 19.03 -21.74 7.40
C THR A 244 17.72 -22.01 8.15
N ALA A 245 17.70 -23.04 9.00
CA ALA A 245 16.66 -23.17 10.01
C ALA A 245 17.16 -22.51 11.31
N VAL A 246 16.32 -21.73 11.97
CA VAL A 246 16.66 -21.07 13.25
C VAL A 246 15.65 -21.52 14.29
N LYS A 247 16.14 -22.18 15.34
CA LYS A 247 15.33 -22.54 16.50
C LYS A 247 15.44 -21.45 17.55
N LEU A 248 14.32 -21.01 18.11
CA LEU A 248 14.24 -20.04 19.20
C LEU A 248 13.40 -20.57 20.37
N ILE A 249 13.76 -20.16 21.59
CA ILE A 249 12.94 -20.39 22.78
C ILE A 249 11.79 -19.40 22.77
N ARG A 250 10.57 -19.88 23.02
CA ARG A 250 9.40 -19.00 23.13
C ARG A 250 9.51 -18.10 24.38
N PRO A 251 9.18 -16.80 24.29
CA PRO A 251 9.29 -15.87 25.42
C PRO A 251 8.54 -16.35 26.68
N ASP A 252 7.39 -17.00 26.52
CA ASP A 252 6.56 -17.51 27.62
C ASP A 252 7.11 -18.78 28.30
N GLN A 253 8.14 -19.41 27.72
CA GLN A 253 8.76 -20.65 28.22
C GLN A 253 10.19 -20.44 28.73
N VAL A 254 10.65 -19.18 28.77
CA VAL A 254 12.01 -18.84 29.22
C VAL A 254 12.12 -19.07 30.72
N GLY A 255 12.95 -20.04 31.09
CA GLY A 255 13.34 -20.31 32.47
C GLY A 255 14.67 -21.06 32.50
N GLU A 256 15.38 -21.05 33.62
CA GLU A 256 16.73 -21.61 33.73
C GLU A 256 16.83 -23.06 33.23
N ARG A 257 15.84 -23.90 33.60
CA ARG A 257 15.78 -25.30 33.15
C ARG A 257 15.60 -25.42 31.63
N THR A 258 14.77 -24.58 31.02
CA THR A 258 14.51 -24.56 29.58
C THR A 258 15.76 -24.11 28.82
N VAL A 259 16.39 -23.02 29.27
CA VAL A 259 17.63 -22.48 28.68
C VAL A 259 18.75 -23.52 28.76
N ALA A 260 18.96 -24.15 29.92
CA ALA A 260 19.97 -25.17 30.08
C ALA A 260 19.72 -26.40 29.19
N ARG A 261 18.44 -26.79 28.99
CA ARG A 261 18.09 -27.88 28.08
C ARG A 261 18.34 -27.50 26.62
N PHE A 262 18.00 -26.27 26.24
CA PHE A 262 18.22 -25.73 24.90
C PHE A 262 19.72 -25.63 24.55
N GLU A 263 20.53 -25.12 25.49
CA GLU A 263 21.98 -25.04 25.32
C GLU A 263 22.62 -26.43 25.17
N ARG A 264 22.20 -27.40 26.00
CA ARG A 264 22.67 -28.79 25.87
C ARG A 264 22.30 -29.39 24.52
N GLU A 265 21.10 -29.11 24.01
CA GLU A 265 20.68 -29.57 22.69
C GLU A 265 21.58 -28.98 21.59
N ALA A 266 21.78 -27.66 21.59
CA ALA A 266 22.65 -26.99 20.61
C ALA A 266 24.08 -27.55 20.63
N LYS A 267 24.69 -27.68 21.82
CA LYS A 267 26.06 -28.22 21.97
C LYS A 267 26.18 -29.67 21.53
N ARG A 268 25.21 -30.52 21.87
CA ARG A 268 25.23 -31.94 21.47
C ARG A 268 25.12 -32.09 19.95
N THR A 269 24.21 -31.34 19.32
CA THR A 269 24.07 -31.38 17.86
C THR A 269 25.31 -30.83 17.17
N ALA A 270 25.90 -29.74 17.68
CA ALA A 270 27.14 -29.17 17.13
C ALA A 270 28.35 -30.11 17.24
N ALA A 271 28.36 -31.03 18.20
CA ALA A 271 29.43 -32.02 18.36
C ALA A 271 29.34 -33.20 17.38
N LEU A 272 28.21 -33.37 16.67
CA LEU A 272 28.05 -34.43 15.68
C LEU A 272 28.60 -33.96 14.33
N THR A 273 29.47 -34.77 13.73
CA THR A 273 29.98 -34.55 12.37
C THR A 273 29.78 -35.81 11.55
N HIS A 274 28.66 -35.88 10.84
CA HIS A 274 28.31 -37.01 9.97
C HIS A 274 27.38 -36.52 8.83
N PRO A 275 27.43 -37.09 7.61
CA PRO A 275 26.55 -36.69 6.49
C PRO A 275 25.05 -36.81 6.77
N ASN A 276 24.66 -37.66 7.73
CA ASN A 276 23.25 -37.86 8.13
C ASN A 276 22.88 -37.10 9.43
N THR A 277 23.66 -36.10 9.83
CA THR A 277 23.38 -35.26 11.00
C THR A 277 23.29 -33.80 10.58
N VAL A 278 22.37 -33.06 11.21
CA VAL A 278 22.17 -31.63 10.94
C VAL A 278 23.37 -30.83 11.43
N THR A 279 23.92 -29.97 10.57
CA THR A 279 25.01 -29.07 10.96
C THR A 279 24.46 -27.84 11.68
N VAL A 280 24.94 -27.57 12.90
CA VAL A 280 24.71 -26.31 13.61
C VAL A 280 25.74 -25.28 13.14
N TYR A 281 25.28 -24.09 12.78
CA TYR A 281 26.15 -22.99 12.32
C TYR A 281 26.50 -22.01 13.42
N ASP A 282 25.56 -21.75 14.32
CA ASP A 282 25.68 -20.68 15.32
C ASP A 282 24.75 -20.94 16.49
N TYR A 283 25.12 -20.48 17.67
CA TYR A 283 24.32 -20.46 18.89
C TYR A 283 24.55 -19.14 19.59
N GLY A 284 23.48 -18.47 19.99
CA GLY A 284 23.61 -17.17 20.64
C GLY A 284 22.36 -16.71 21.35
N ARG A 285 22.46 -15.48 21.83
CA ARG A 285 21.38 -14.74 22.46
C ARG A 285 21.31 -13.36 21.81
N THR A 286 20.10 -12.91 21.46
CA THR A 286 19.93 -11.54 20.95
C THR A 286 20.04 -10.52 22.07
N ASP A 287 20.22 -9.24 21.69
CA ASP A 287 20.23 -8.12 22.64
C ASP A 287 18.92 -8.04 23.44
N ASP A 288 17.79 -8.41 22.80
CA ASP A 288 16.47 -8.54 23.45
C ASP A 288 16.32 -9.80 24.31
N GLY A 289 17.39 -10.56 24.51
CA GLY A 289 17.45 -11.68 25.43
C GLY A 289 16.93 -13.02 24.89
N VAL A 290 16.59 -13.12 23.60
CA VAL A 290 16.06 -14.34 22.98
C VAL A 290 17.20 -15.31 22.64
N PHE A 291 17.13 -16.54 23.17
CA PHE A 291 18.08 -17.60 22.87
C PHE A 291 17.74 -18.29 21.55
N TYR A 292 18.77 -18.54 20.73
CA TYR A 292 18.61 -19.18 19.43
C TYR A 292 19.81 -20.06 19.06
N TYR A 293 19.60 -20.98 18.13
CA TYR A 293 20.67 -21.53 17.32
C TYR A 293 20.24 -21.67 15.86
N ALA A 294 21.18 -21.44 14.96
CA ALA A 294 21.01 -21.57 13.54
C ALA A 294 21.62 -22.89 13.06
N MET A 295 20.92 -23.57 12.17
CA MET A 295 21.31 -24.87 11.65
C MET A 295 20.95 -25.01 10.17
N GLU A 296 21.41 -26.10 9.58
CA GLU A 296 21.05 -26.49 8.23
C GLU A 296 19.53 -26.56 8.04
N LEU A 297 19.07 -25.98 6.94
CA LEU A 297 17.68 -26.10 6.51
C LEU A 297 17.53 -27.40 5.73
N LEU A 298 16.64 -28.27 6.20
CA LEU A 298 16.25 -29.47 5.48
C LEU A 298 14.97 -29.20 4.69
N ASP A 299 15.00 -29.43 3.37
CA ASP A 299 13.82 -29.37 2.51
C ASP A 299 13.31 -30.81 2.34
N GLY A 300 12.57 -31.31 3.34
CA GLY A 300 11.99 -32.67 3.39
C GLY A 300 10.51 -32.64 3.66
#